data_AF-A0A957M6B9-F1
#
_entry.id   AF-A0A957M6B9-F1
#
_cell.length_a   1.000
_cell.length_b   1.000
_cell.length_c   1.000
_cell.angle_alpha   90.00
_cell.angle_beta   90.00
_cell.angle_gamma   90.00
#
_symmetry.space_group_name_H-M   'P 1'
#
loop_
_entity.id
_entity.type
_entity.pdbx_description
1 polymer ?
#
loop_
_entity_poly.entity_id
_entity_poly.type
_entity_poly.pdbx_seq_one_letter_code
_entity_poly.pdbx_strand_id
1 'polypeptide(L)'
;AESEVMVSAPPVLPASLDATAWAQNDEAAAAGDHWDMFQPSAYTTSTARLEALARELDVTRRDDPLTVLLALNAAIHRTFAYDATSTQVDSPIDDALLHRRGVCQDFTHIMLALVRNHLRLPARYVSGYL
;
A
#
# COMPACT_ATOMS: atom_id res chain seq x y z
N ALA A 1 -29.25 16.51 10.55
CA ALA A 1 -28.89 15.11 10.75
C ALA A 1 -27.62 15.10 11.57
N GLU A 2 -27.64 14.51 12.77
CA GLU A 2 -26.44 14.29 13.57
C GLU A 2 -25.85 12.92 13.19
N SER A 3 -24.52 12.84 13.09
CA SER A 3 -23.79 11.57 12.97
C SER A 3 -22.91 11.43 14.20
N GLU A 4 -23.09 10.32 14.93
CA GLU A 4 -22.21 9.94 16.02
C GLU A 4 -21.12 9.01 15.48
N VAL A 5 -19.86 9.33 15.80
CA VAL A 5 -18.69 8.52 15.44
C VAL A 5 -18.12 7.93 16.72
N MET A 6 -18.15 6.60 16.84
CA MET A 6 -17.51 5.89 17.95
C MET A 6 -16.07 5.54 17.57
N VAL A 7 -15.11 6.00 18.36
CA VAL A 7 -13.68 5.71 18.17
C VAL A 7 -13.24 4.71 19.23
N SER A 8 -12.71 3.56 18.81
CA SER A 8 -12.03 2.62 19.69
C SER A 8 -10.51 2.79 19.58
N ALA A 9 -9.79 2.49 20.66
CA ALA A 9 -8.33 2.48 20.62
C ALA A 9 -7.83 1.38 19.66
N PRO A 10 -6.87 1.68 18.78
CA PRO A 10 -6.30 0.65 17.91
C PRO A 10 -5.54 -0.39 18.75
N PRO A 11 -5.55 -1.66 18.34
CA PRO A 11 -4.77 -2.69 19.01
C PRO A 11 -3.27 -2.39 18.90
N VAL A 12 -2.50 -2.79 19.91
CA VAL A 12 -1.03 -2.72 19.86
C VAL A 12 -0.53 -3.76 18.86
N LEU A 13 0.18 -3.30 17.82
CA LEU A 13 0.80 -4.18 16.84
C LEU A 13 2.10 -4.77 17.39
N PRO A 14 2.45 -6.02 17.04
CA PRO A 14 3.76 -6.58 17.36
C PRO A 14 4.85 -5.85 16.57
N ALA A 15 6.11 -5.94 17.03
CA ALA A 15 7.25 -5.35 16.33
C ALA A 15 7.59 -6.08 15.02
N SER A 16 7.28 -7.37 14.94
CA SER A 16 7.50 -8.25 13.79
C SER A 16 6.53 -9.44 13.84
N LEU A 17 6.35 -10.12 12.71
CA LEU A 17 5.63 -11.39 12.64
C LEU A 17 6.60 -12.59 12.69
N ASP A 18 6.04 -13.79 12.84
CA ASP A 18 6.82 -15.02 12.84
C ASP A 18 7.32 -15.39 11.42
N ALA A 19 8.32 -16.29 11.36
CA ALA A 19 8.95 -16.69 10.12
C ALA A 19 8.01 -17.43 9.14
N THR A 20 6.85 -17.92 9.59
CA THR A 20 5.88 -18.62 8.75
C THR A 20 4.81 -17.69 8.17
N ALA A 21 4.78 -16.41 8.56
CA ALA A 21 3.75 -15.46 8.14
C ALA A 21 3.63 -15.31 6.61
N TRP A 22 4.75 -15.35 5.88
CA TRP A 22 4.72 -15.37 4.42
C TRP A 22 4.01 -16.62 3.87
N ALA A 23 4.34 -17.80 4.40
CA ALA A 23 3.75 -19.06 3.98
C ALA A 23 2.25 -19.13 4.31
N GLN A 24 1.86 -18.66 5.50
CA GLN A 24 0.44 -18.58 5.90
C GLN A 24 -0.36 -17.68 4.95
N ASN A 25 0.19 -16.52 4.56
CA ASN A 25 -0.46 -15.65 3.59
C ASN A 25 -0.57 -16.29 2.21
N ASP A 26 0.47 -16.99 1.76
CA ASP A 26 0.46 -17.69 0.46
C ASP A 26 -0.56 -18.84 0.46
N GLU A 27 -0.69 -19.57 1.58
CA GLU A 27 -1.69 -20.63 1.74
C GLU A 27 -3.12 -20.07 1.73
N ALA A 28 -3.39 -18.99 2.47
CA ALA A 28 -4.67 -18.32 2.47
C ALA A 28 -5.04 -17.82 1.06
N ALA A 29 -4.09 -17.19 0.36
CA ALA A 29 -4.28 -16.74 -1.01
C ALA A 29 -4.59 -17.90 -1.97
N ALA A 30 -3.91 -19.05 -1.82
CA ALA A 30 -4.17 -20.25 -2.61
C ALA A 30 -5.54 -20.89 -2.30
N ALA A 31 -6.04 -20.75 -1.07
CA ALA A 31 -7.39 -21.16 -0.67
C ALA A 31 -8.50 -20.24 -1.21
N GLY A 32 -8.12 -19.09 -1.80
CA GLY A 32 -9.06 -18.10 -2.34
C GLY A 32 -9.46 -17.02 -1.34
N ASP A 33 -8.85 -16.97 -0.16
CA ASP A 33 -9.10 -15.92 0.82
C ASP A 33 -8.64 -14.56 0.26
N HIS A 34 -9.47 -13.53 0.48
CA HIS A 34 -9.18 -12.16 0.05
C HIS A 34 -8.88 -12.00 -1.45
N TRP A 35 -9.38 -12.92 -2.30
CA TRP A 35 -9.17 -12.90 -3.76
C TRP A 35 -9.40 -11.52 -4.40
N ASP A 36 -10.44 -10.81 -3.95
CA ASP A 36 -10.80 -9.46 -4.37
C ASP A 36 -9.69 -8.42 -4.10
N MET A 37 -8.95 -8.60 -3.00
CA MET A 37 -7.88 -7.70 -2.56
C MET A 37 -6.55 -7.90 -3.30
N PHE A 38 -6.43 -9.00 -4.06
CA PHE A 38 -5.31 -9.24 -4.97
C PHE A 38 -5.54 -8.66 -6.37
N GLN A 39 -6.79 -8.35 -6.73
CA GLN A 39 -7.09 -7.92 -8.09
C GLN A 39 -6.52 -6.53 -8.39
N PRO A 40 -5.98 -6.32 -9.60
CA PRO A 40 -5.65 -4.97 -10.06
C PRO A 40 -6.91 -4.12 -10.15
N SER A 41 -6.79 -2.84 -9.82
CA SER A 41 -7.82 -1.82 -10.06
C SER A 41 -7.28 -0.76 -11.01
N ALA A 42 -8.15 0.08 -11.59
CA ALA A 42 -7.75 1.15 -12.50
C ALA A 42 -6.60 2.01 -11.94
N TYR A 43 -6.62 2.31 -10.64
CA TYR A 43 -5.64 3.14 -9.95
C TYR A 43 -4.41 2.38 -9.42
N THR A 44 -4.34 1.06 -9.57
CA THR A 44 -3.22 0.23 -9.10
C THR A 44 -2.54 -0.57 -10.22
N THR A 45 -2.79 -0.16 -11.47
CA THR A 45 -2.16 -0.75 -12.66
C THR A 45 -0.65 -0.55 -12.60
N SER A 46 0.13 -1.61 -12.90
CA SER A 46 1.58 -1.47 -12.99
C SER A 46 1.99 -0.66 -14.21
N THR A 47 2.91 0.27 -14.02
CA THR A 47 3.49 1.12 -15.07
C THR A 47 5.00 1.03 -15.04
N ALA A 48 5.68 1.44 -16.11
CA ALA A 48 7.14 1.47 -16.14
C ALA A 48 7.74 2.34 -15.03
N ARG A 49 7.03 3.39 -14.59
CA ARG A 49 7.44 4.24 -13.46
C ARG A 49 7.29 3.53 -12.13
N LEU A 50 6.19 2.78 -11.95
CA LEU A 50 6.00 1.98 -10.74
C LEU A 50 7.08 0.90 -10.62
N GLU A 51 7.40 0.21 -11.72
CA GLU A 51 8.48 -0.80 -11.76
C GLU A 51 9.87 -0.18 -11.53
N ALA A 52 10.10 1.07 -11.95
CA ALA A 52 11.31 1.80 -11.62
C ALA A 52 11.38 2.11 -10.12
N LEU A 53 10.26 2.54 -9.52
CA LEU A 53 10.18 2.78 -8.08
C LEU A 53 10.38 1.50 -7.28
N ALA A 54 9.78 0.39 -7.71
CA ALA A 54 9.91 -0.90 -7.03
C ALA A 54 11.38 -1.34 -6.93
N ARG A 55 12.14 -1.13 -8.01
CA ARG A 55 13.60 -1.38 -8.03
C ARG A 55 14.38 -0.39 -7.18
N GLU A 56 14.03 0.89 -7.22
CA GLU A 56 14.65 1.94 -6.41
C GLU A 56 14.51 1.67 -4.91
N LEU A 57 13.33 1.24 -4.47
CA LEU A 57 13.01 0.96 -3.07
C LEU A 57 13.32 -0.48 -2.63
N ASP A 58 13.86 -1.31 -3.53
CA ASP A 58 14.11 -2.74 -3.31
C ASP A 58 12.88 -3.46 -2.73
N VAL A 59 11.73 -3.34 -3.43
CA VAL A 59 10.47 -3.94 -3.00
C VAL A 59 10.53 -5.45 -3.27
N THR A 60 11.04 -6.18 -2.30
CA THR A 60 11.19 -7.63 -2.33
C THR A 60 10.72 -8.24 -1.02
N ARG A 61 10.32 -9.53 -1.07
CA ARG A 61 10.03 -10.29 0.14
C ARG A 61 11.34 -10.59 0.88
N ARG A 62 11.44 -10.07 2.09
CA ARG A 62 12.53 -10.30 3.06
C ARG A 62 11.93 -10.23 4.46
N ASP A 63 12.73 -10.57 5.47
CA ASP A 63 12.31 -10.51 6.88
C ASP A 63 10.90 -11.13 7.06
N ASP A 64 10.03 -10.48 7.83
CA ASP A 64 8.60 -10.79 7.92
C ASP A 64 7.75 -9.72 7.19
N PRO A 65 6.49 -10.04 6.80
CA PRO A 65 5.68 -9.12 6.00
C PRO A 65 5.34 -7.80 6.70
N LEU A 66 5.20 -7.78 8.03
CA LEU A 66 4.91 -6.54 8.75
C LEU A 66 6.12 -5.61 8.71
N THR A 67 7.32 -6.14 8.97
CA THR A 67 8.56 -5.36 8.88
C THR A 67 8.77 -4.78 7.48
N VAL A 68 8.51 -5.57 6.43
CA VAL A 68 8.59 -5.09 5.04
C VAL A 68 7.57 -3.98 4.76
N LEU A 69 6.31 -4.14 5.18
CA LEU A 69 5.28 -3.13 4.95
C LEU A 69 5.57 -1.81 5.69
N LEU A 70 6.07 -1.88 6.93
CA LEU A 70 6.48 -0.70 7.69
C LEU A 70 7.67 0.01 7.04
N ALA A 71 8.67 -0.75 6.58
CA ALA A 71 9.82 -0.20 5.88
C ALA A 71 9.41 0.46 4.55
N LEU A 72 8.53 -0.18 3.78
CA LEU A 72 8.00 0.34 2.53
C LEU A 72 7.19 1.63 2.75
N ASN A 73 6.30 1.65 3.73
CA ASN A 73 5.53 2.85 4.08
C ASN A 73 6.46 4.02 4.44
N ALA A 74 7.48 3.77 5.27
CA ALA A 74 8.45 4.79 5.62
C ALA A 74 9.29 5.24 4.42
N ALA A 75 9.62 4.35 3.48
CA ALA A 75 10.34 4.69 2.26
C ALA A 75 9.49 5.57 1.33
N ILE A 76 8.22 5.23 1.11
CA ILE A 76 7.26 6.05 0.35
C ILE A 76 7.15 7.43 0.99
N HIS A 77 6.95 7.51 2.30
CA HIS A 77 6.86 8.79 3.02
C HIS A 77 8.09 9.68 2.81
N ARG A 78 9.30 9.11 2.73
CA ARG A 78 10.54 9.88 2.45
C ARG A 78 10.70 10.26 0.98
N THR A 79 10.06 9.52 0.08
CA THR A 79 10.24 9.64 -1.37
C THR A 79 9.32 10.69 -1.98
N PHE A 80 8.17 10.95 -1.37
CA PHE A 80 7.14 11.85 -1.90
C PHE A 80 6.86 13.03 -0.97
N ALA A 81 6.78 14.22 -1.55
CA ALA A 81 6.29 15.41 -0.86
C ALA A 81 4.75 15.47 -0.89
N TYR A 82 4.13 15.80 0.24
CA TYR A 82 2.69 16.07 0.25
C TYR A 82 2.39 17.43 -0.38
N ASP A 83 1.53 17.46 -1.39
CA ASP A 83 1.10 18.67 -2.10
C ASP A 83 -0.38 18.55 -2.50
N ALA A 84 -1.24 19.24 -1.75
CA ALA A 84 -2.70 19.24 -1.96
C ALA A 84 -3.15 19.86 -3.29
N THR A 85 -2.24 20.49 -4.04
CA THR A 85 -2.53 21.10 -5.35
C THR A 85 -1.98 20.30 -6.53
N SER A 86 -1.26 19.20 -6.25
CA SER A 86 -0.50 18.47 -7.28
C SER A 86 -1.33 17.50 -8.12
N THR A 87 -2.37 16.89 -7.55
CA THR A 87 -3.19 15.86 -8.19
C THR A 87 -4.67 16.07 -7.92
N GLN A 88 -5.51 15.47 -8.75
CA GLN A 88 -6.97 15.39 -8.59
C GLN A 88 -7.38 13.97 -8.21
N VAL A 89 -8.65 13.79 -7.84
CA VAL A 89 -9.18 12.49 -7.38
C VAL A 89 -9.04 11.37 -8.44
N ASP A 90 -9.01 11.73 -9.72
CA ASP A 90 -8.91 10.81 -10.86
C ASP A 90 -7.51 10.79 -11.49
N SER A 91 -6.53 11.50 -10.91
CA SER A 91 -5.16 11.49 -11.41
C SER A 91 -4.56 10.08 -11.37
N PRO A 92 -3.88 9.65 -12.45
CA PRO A 92 -3.14 8.39 -12.45
C PRO A 92 -1.93 8.49 -11.51
N ILE A 93 -1.55 7.37 -10.89
CA ILE A 93 -0.37 7.30 -10.01
C ILE A 93 0.93 7.76 -10.71
N ASP A 94 0.98 7.69 -12.04
CA ASP A 94 2.12 8.11 -12.85
C ASP A 94 2.44 9.61 -12.72
N ASP A 95 1.44 10.45 -12.44
CA ASP A 95 1.65 11.87 -12.21
C ASP A 95 2.41 12.09 -10.90
N ALA A 96 2.02 11.39 -9.83
CA ALA A 96 2.70 11.44 -8.55
C ALA A 96 4.11 10.83 -8.64
N LEU A 97 4.25 9.70 -9.34
CA LEU A 97 5.54 9.02 -9.59
C LEU A 97 6.51 9.91 -10.36
N LEU A 98 6.03 10.64 -11.37
CA LEU A 98 6.83 11.57 -12.17
C LEU A 98 7.31 12.77 -11.33
N HIS A 99 6.41 13.41 -10.59
CA HIS A 99 6.72 14.66 -9.91
C HIS A 99 7.23 14.48 -8.47
N ARG A 100 7.21 13.26 -7.94
CA ARG A 100 7.55 12.92 -6.55
C ARG A 100 6.77 13.75 -5.52
N ARG A 101 5.52 14.05 -5.87
CA ARG A 101 4.58 14.76 -5.00
C ARG A 101 3.14 14.33 -5.29
N GLY A 102 2.28 14.39 -4.29
CA GLY A 102 0.91 13.92 -4.37
C GLY A 102 0.15 14.18 -3.09
N VAL A 103 -1.04 13.60 -3.00
CA VAL A 103 -1.85 13.55 -1.78
C VAL A 103 -1.88 12.13 -1.19
N CYS A 104 -2.56 11.96 -0.05
CA CYS A 104 -2.66 10.68 0.64
C CYS A 104 -3.21 9.56 -0.26
N GLN A 105 -4.14 9.89 -1.16
CA GLN A 105 -4.69 8.95 -2.13
C GLN A 105 -3.61 8.37 -3.03
N ASP A 106 -2.74 9.21 -3.59
CA ASP A 106 -1.68 8.78 -4.51
C ASP A 106 -0.70 7.83 -3.81
N PHE A 107 -0.27 8.18 -2.60
CA PHE A 107 0.67 7.37 -1.83
C PHE A 107 0.06 6.02 -1.47
N THR A 108 -1.23 6.00 -1.13
CA THR A 108 -1.96 4.76 -0.86
C THR A 108 -2.05 3.90 -2.11
N HIS A 109 -2.42 4.46 -3.27
CA HIS A 109 -2.49 3.71 -4.52
C HIS A 109 -1.13 3.16 -4.97
N ILE A 110 -0.05 3.94 -4.84
CA ILE A 110 1.32 3.49 -5.11
C ILE A 110 1.67 2.31 -4.19
N MET A 111 1.43 2.44 -2.88
CA MET A 111 1.72 1.37 -1.94
C MET A 111 0.91 0.10 -2.26
N LEU A 112 -0.39 0.23 -2.53
CA LEU A 112 -1.26 -0.90 -2.90
C LEU A 112 -0.75 -1.62 -4.15
N ALA A 113 -0.37 -0.88 -5.18
CA ALA A 113 0.16 -1.46 -6.41
C ALA A 113 1.47 -2.21 -6.15
N LEU A 114 2.40 -1.64 -5.38
CA LEU A 114 3.66 -2.29 -5.02
C LEU A 114 3.44 -3.56 -4.18
N VAL A 115 2.59 -3.49 -3.16
CA VAL A 115 2.30 -4.60 -2.25
C VAL A 115 1.64 -5.77 -2.99
N ARG A 116 0.66 -5.51 -3.85
CA ARG A 116 -0.02 -6.55 -4.63
C ARG A 116 0.91 -7.18 -5.65
N ASN A 117 1.67 -6.37 -6.40
CA ASN A 117 2.45 -6.83 -7.55
C ASN A 117 3.77 -7.50 -7.14
N HIS A 118 4.46 -6.98 -6.13
CA HIS A 118 5.81 -7.44 -5.75
C HIS A 118 5.82 -8.30 -4.48
N LEU A 119 4.94 -8.02 -3.53
CA LEU A 119 4.88 -8.77 -2.26
C LEU A 119 3.79 -9.83 -2.26
N ARG A 120 2.83 -9.78 -3.21
CA ARG A 120 1.64 -10.65 -3.26
C ARG A 120 0.97 -10.76 -1.89
N LEU A 121 0.70 -9.61 -1.28
CA LEU A 121 -0.14 -9.52 -0.08
C LEU A 121 -1.50 -8.92 -0.46
N PRO A 122 -2.59 -9.39 0.16
CA PRO A 122 -3.91 -8.80 -0.04
C PRO A 122 -3.92 -7.41 0.59
N ALA A 123 -4.35 -6.41 -0.17
CA ALA A 123 -4.42 -5.04 0.31
C ALA A 123 -5.62 -4.33 -0.30
N ARG A 124 -6.21 -3.36 0.40
CA ARG A 124 -7.35 -2.59 -0.09
C ARG A 124 -7.26 -1.12 0.31
N TYR A 125 -7.85 -0.26 -0.51
CA TYR A 125 -7.98 1.16 -0.20
C TYR A 125 -9.04 1.36 0.89
N VAL A 126 -8.73 2.19 1.88
CA VAL A 126 -9.65 2.58 2.95
C VAL A 126 -9.59 4.09 3.10
N SER A 127 -10.74 4.75 3.03
CA SER A 127 -10.91 6.16 3.37
C SER A 127 -11.72 6.30 4.66
N GLY A 128 -11.48 7.38 5.39
CA GLY A 128 -12.13 7.63 6.67
C GLY A 128 -11.87 9.04 7.18
N TYR A 129 -12.34 9.30 8.40
CA TYR A 129 -12.07 10.53 9.12
C TYR A 129 -10.79 10.36 9.95
N LEU A 130 -9.95 11.41 9.96
CA LEU A 130 -8.72 11.52 10.77
C LEU A 130 -8.96 12.45 11.95
#